data_AF-A0A1M4TG78-F1
#
_entry.id   AF-A0A1M4TG78-F1
#
_cell.length_a   1.000
_cell.length_b   1.000
_cell.length_c   1.000
_cell.angle_alpha   90.00
_cell.angle_beta   90.00
_cell.angle_gamma   90.00
#
_symmetry.space_group_name_H-M   'P 1'
#
loop_
_entity.id
_entity.type
_entity.pdbx_description
1 polymer ?
#
loop_
_entity_poly.entity_id
_entity_poly.type
_entity_poly.pdbx_seq_one_letter_code
_entity_poly.pdbx_strand_id
1 'polypeptide(L)' 'MESSKFVLYTADNKYVVEYLLKQLILSDSITEALIFENHELAIGFRKMLAVDCQLQCSINTYIE' A
#
# COMPACT_ATOMS: atom_id res chain seq x y z
N MET A 1 -10.50 20.33 -6.12
CA MET A 1 -10.80 19.12 -5.32
C MET A 1 -9.47 18.45 -5.09
N GLU A 2 -9.03 18.32 -3.84
CA GLU A 2 -7.83 17.52 -3.54
C GLU A 2 -8.07 16.09 -4.03
N SER A 3 -7.19 15.60 -4.90
CA SER A 3 -7.16 14.18 -5.23
C SER A 3 -6.71 13.45 -3.98
N SER A 4 -7.60 12.68 -3.36
CA SER A 4 -7.25 11.85 -2.21
C SER A 4 -6.18 10.84 -2.65
N LYS A 5 -5.03 10.86 -1.95
CA LYS A 5 -3.97 9.88 -2.11
C LYS A 5 -4.21 8.70 -1.17
N PHE A 6 -3.67 7.53 -1.50
CA PHE A 6 -3.86 6.31 -0.71
C PHE A 6 -2.56 5.59 -0.43
N VAL A 7 -2.50 4.85 0.68
CA VAL A 7 -1.40 3.96 1.05
C VAL A 7 -1.95 2.62 1.52
N LEU A 8 -1.12 1.57 1.48
CA LEU A 8 -1.47 0.27 2.03
C LEU A 8 -0.80 0.05 3.38
N TYR A 9 -1.58 -0.39 4.37
CA TYR A 9 -1.14 -0.61 5.74
C TYR A 9 -1.47 -2.03 6.19
N THR A 10 -0.47 -2.75 6.68
CA THR A 10 -0.58 -4.16 7.09
C THR A 10 -1.13 -4.29 8.51
N ALA A 11 -1.62 -5.48 8.86
CA ALA A 11 -2.02 -5.80 10.24
C ALA A 11 -0.85 -5.71 11.24
N ASP A 12 0.39 -5.85 10.75
CA ASP A 12 1.63 -5.77 11.54
C ASP A 12 2.14 -4.34 11.70
N ASN A 13 1.29 -3.34 11.43
CA ASN A 13 1.60 -1.91 11.54
C ASN A 13 2.73 -1.43 10.61
N LYS A 14 2.81 -1.99 9.40
CA LYS A 14 3.78 -1.57 8.39
C LYS A 14 3.09 -0.97 7.17
N TYR A 15 3.77 -0.06 6.50
CA TYR A 15 3.40 0.46 5.18
C TYR A 15 4.07 -0.36 4.08
N VAL A 16 3.34 -0.55 2.97
CA VAL A 16 3.92 -1.12 1.75
C VAL A 16 4.77 -0.06 1.05
N VAL A 17 6.04 -0.39 0.78
CA VAL A 17 7.00 0.50 0.12
C VAL A 17 7.17 0.13 -1.36
N GLU A 18 7.43 -1.15 -1.65
CA GLU A 18 7.56 -1.64 -3.02
C GLU A 18 7.25 -3.13 -3.12
N TYR A 19 6.86 -3.58 -4.32
CA TYR A 19 6.82 -5.00 -4.66
C TYR A 19 7.37 -5.20 -6.08
N LEU A 20 8.60 -5.70 -6.18
CA LEU A 20 9.31 -5.90 -7.44
C LEU A 20 10.03 -7.24 -7.41
N LEU A 21 10.04 -7.96 -8.54
CA LEU A 21 10.74 -9.26 -8.66
C LEU A 21 10.40 -10.26 -7.54
N LYS A 22 9.13 -10.27 -7.09
CA LYS A 22 8.62 -11.08 -5.97
C LYS A 22 9.23 -10.75 -4.60
N GLN A 23 9.84 -9.58 -4.44
CA GLN A 23 10.33 -9.07 -3.17
C GLN A 23 9.43 -7.93 -2.72
N LEU A 24 8.87 -8.08 -1.52
CA LEU A 24 8.01 -7.08 -0.89
C LEU A 24 8.82 -6.36 0.19
N ILE A 25 8.90 -5.03 0.10
CA ILE A 25 9.50 -4.19 1.13
C ILE A 25 8.41 -3.48 1.91
N LEU A 26 8.55 -3.52 3.23
CA LEU A 26 7.66 -2.90 4.20
C LEU A 26 8.46 -1.95 5.09
N SER A 27 7.82 -0.89 5.58
CA SER A 27 8.43 0.08 6.49
C SER A 27 7.50 0.46 7.64
N ASP A 28 8.07 0.87 8.77
CA ASP A 28 7.33 1.53 9.85
C ASP A 28 7.00 2.99 9.54
N SER A 29 7.65 3.59 8.52
CA SER A 29 7.48 4.99 8.17
C SER A 29 6.47 5.18 7.04
N ILE A 30 5.44 6.01 7.29
CA ILE A 30 4.49 6.42 6.26
C ILE A 30 5.15 7.24 5.15
N THR A 31 6.26 7.93 5.43
CA THR A 31 6.97 8.76 4.43
C THR A 31 7.65 7.94 3.34
N GLU A 32 7.85 6.65 3.58
CA GLU A 32 8.43 5.70 2.62
C GLU A 32 7.35 4.90 1.88
N ALA A 33 6.08 5.07 2.25
CA ALA A 33 4.99 4.30 1.69
C ALA A 33 4.81 4.57 0.19
N LEU A 34 4.46 3.52 -0.54
CA LEU A 34 3.97 3.66 -1.91
C LEU A 34 2.64 4.42 -1.90
N ILE A 35 2.63 5.58 -2.56
CA ILE A 35 1.45 6.43 -2.70
C ILE A 35 0.71 6.08 -3.98
N PHE A 36 -0.59 5.83 -3.84
CA PHE A 36 -1.51 5.60 -4.95
C PHE A 36 -2.34 6.86 -5.19
N GLU A 37 -2.31 7.38 -6.43
CA GLU A 37 -3.05 8.58 -6.84
C GLU A 37 -4.57 8.36 -6.98
N ASN A 38 -5.03 7.11 -6.96
CA ASN A 38 -6.44 6.79 -6.93
C ASN A 38 -6.73 5.47 -6.19
N HIS A 39 -7.97 5.33 -5.73
CA HIS A 39 -8.40 4.21 -4.91
C HIS A 39 -8.44 2.88 -5.68
N GLU A 40 -8.73 2.90 -6.98
CA GLU A 40 -8.81 1.69 -7.80
C GLU A 40 -7.44 1.01 -7.96
N LEU A 41 -6.37 1.80 -8.15
CA LEU A 41 -5.00 1.31 -8.17
C LEU A 41 -4.62 0.65 -6.83
N ALA A 42 -4.97 1.29 -5.70
CA ALA A 42 -4.74 0.72 -4.38
C ALA A 42 -5.49 -0.60 -4.18
N ILE A 43 -6.74 -0.71 -4.66
CA ILE A 43 -7.52 -1.96 -4.63
C ILE A 43 -6.84 -3.05 -5.45
N GLY A 44 -6.42 -2.73 -6.68
CA GLY A 44 -5.74 -3.68 -7.57
C GLY A 44 -4.46 -4.21 -6.95
N PHE A 45 -3.64 -3.32 -6.41
CA PHE A 45 -2.38 -3.69 -5.76
C PHE A 45 -2.60 -4.52 -4.49
N ARG A 46 -3.57 -4.15 -3.65
CA ARG A 46 -3.96 -4.95 -2.49
C ARG A 46 -4.36 -6.38 -2.87
N LYS A 47 -5.15 -6.54 -3.94
CA LYS A 47 -5.56 -7.89 -4.41
C LYS A 47 -4.34 -8.71 -4.88
N MET A 48 -3.41 -8.10 -5.59
CA MET A 48 -2.17 -8.75 -6.00
C MET A 48 -1.34 -9.20 -4.79
N LEU A 49 -1.15 -8.34 -3.78
CA LEU A 49 -0.44 -8.71 -2.55
C LEU A 49 -1.11 -9.85 -1.78
N ALA A 50 -2.45 -9.87 -1.75
CA ALA A 50 -3.20 -10.96 -1.12
C ALA A 50 -2.96 -12.31 -1.82
N VAL A 51 -2.81 -12.32 -3.16
CA VAL A 51 -2.58 -13.54 -3.94
C VAL A 51 -1.10 -13.96 -3.88
N ASP A 52 -0.20 -13.05 -4.24
CA ASP A 52 1.22 -13.36 -4.47
C ASP A 52 2.02 -13.44 -3.17
N CYS A 53 1.69 -12.60 -2.19
CA CYS A 53 2.42 -12.48 -0.93
C CYS A 53 1.64 -13.06 0.27
N GLN A 54 0.40 -13.52 0.05
CA GLN A 54 -0.52 -13.92 1.13
C GLN A 54 -0.71 -12.82 2.19
N LEU A 55 -0.57 -11.55 1.78
CA LEU A 55 -0.58 -10.39 2.69
C LEU A 55 -1.89 -9.62 2.60
N GLN A 56 -2.56 -9.47 3.74
CA GLN A 56 -3.75 -8.62 3.88
C GLN A 56 -3.34 -7.21 4.31
N CYS A 57 -3.89 -6.21 3.62
CA CYS A 57 -3.66 -4.79 3.90
C CYS A 57 -4.98 -4.01 3.92
N SER A 58 -5.02 -2.96 4.72
CA SER A 58 -6.02 -1.89 4.64
C SER A 58 -5.58 -0.83 3.65
N ILE A 59 -6.55 -0.16 3.01
CA ILE A 59 -6.30 1.02 2.18
C ILE A 59 -6.63 2.24 3.03
N ASN A 60 -5.64 3.10 3.29
CA ASN A 60 -5.81 4.30 4.10
C ASN A 60 -5.65 5.53 3.22
N THR A 61 -6.35 6.62 3.57
CA THR A 61 -6.13 7.92 2.93
C THR A 61 -4.82 8.51 3.43
N TYR A 62 -4.01 9.02 2.50
CA TYR A 62 -2.76 9.72 2.79
C TYR A 62 -3.03 11.23 2.77
N ILE A 63 -2.69 11.90 3.87
CA ILE A 63 -2.84 13.34 4.07
C ILE A 63 -1.42 13.88 4.26
N GLU A 64 -1.04 14.86 3.43
CA GLU A 64 0.27 15.53 3.54
C GLU A 64 0.37 16.41 4.79
#